data_AF-A0AA39MKZ1-F1
#
_entry.id   AF-A0AA39MKZ1-F1
#
_cell.length_a   1.000
_cell.length_b   1.000
_cell.length_c   1.000
_cell.angle_alpha   90.00
_cell.angle_beta   90.00
_cell.angle_gamma   90.00
#
_symmetry.space_group_name_H-M   'P 1'
#
loop_
_entity.id
_entity.type
_entity.pdbx_description
1 polymer ?
#
loop_
_entity_poly.entity_id
_entity_poly.type
_entity_poly.pdbx_seq_one_letter_code
_entity_poly.pdbx_strand_id
1 'polypeptide(L)'
;MPSFTATIQDYSPLISYDSNWFAGNSNDNHLDRYSDNSMMVTNVTGASATFCFNGTGVNVYGAKRGNHGSYQVTLDGMTFPAETGRNDTGIFQTLLFSSITLEQGFHELILTNQGVDDHPYLDIDFITWQTSIGSVNESLMVNTVQDTDLSFAYSPSSAWSSSPEHSDFYFGSTGHSSVESGSVMTYSFSGKGVSLYGPVGPGYAAFSAQLDGSPSVNSTAIRKSFVPQVLLYHADGLASGQHVLKMMMQPSDDAQELAVDFANVYTTPSLQSSTSTKSSSMPTGVVVGIAVSVSVTVALLCIALYLFLRNRRPSSSHPTTIAPPFLPSRSNVEPFTSFHSDNADRYHIYTSEKIPVAVPNI
;
A
#
# COMPACT_ATOMS: atom_id res chain seq x y z
N MET A 1 17.76 16.72 -17.13
CA MET A 1 17.51 15.57 -16.22
C MET A 1 16.14 15.01 -16.62
N PRO A 2 15.89 13.70 -16.54
CA PRO A 2 14.56 13.19 -16.83
C PRO A 2 13.56 13.77 -15.83
N SER A 3 12.36 14.11 -16.30
CA SER A 3 11.29 14.68 -15.49
C SER A 3 10.00 13.89 -15.62
N PHE A 4 9.17 13.97 -14.60
CA PHE A 4 7.81 13.44 -14.62
C PHE A 4 6.86 14.43 -13.94
N THR A 5 5.58 14.29 -14.26
CA THR A 5 4.50 15.03 -13.61
C THR A 5 3.72 14.06 -12.73
N ALA A 6 3.59 14.41 -11.45
CA ALA A 6 2.72 13.73 -10.53
C ALA A 6 1.41 14.50 -10.37
N THR A 7 0.34 13.77 -10.07
CA THR A 7 -0.99 14.33 -9.78
C THR A 7 -1.43 13.80 -8.42
N ILE A 8 -1.92 14.69 -7.57
CA ILE A 8 -2.57 14.36 -6.30
C ILE A 8 -3.95 15.01 -6.27
N GLN A 9 -4.95 14.24 -5.84
CA GLN A 9 -6.30 14.75 -5.64
C GLN A 9 -6.40 15.59 -4.36
N ASP A 10 -7.48 16.33 -4.22
CA ASP A 10 -7.85 17.13 -3.05
C ASP A 10 -7.78 16.35 -1.71
N TYR A 11 -8.08 15.06 -1.73
CA TYR A 11 -7.99 14.21 -0.55
C TYR A 11 -6.57 13.71 -0.25
N SER A 12 -5.52 14.16 -0.95
CA SER A 12 -4.16 13.72 -0.68
C SER A 12 -3.64 14.20 0.69
N PRO A 13 -2.98 13.35 1.48
CA PRO A 13 -2.25 13.75 2.69
C PRO A 13 -1.08 14.71 2.45
N LEU A 14 -0.66 14.93 1.20
CA LEU A 14 0.40 15.89 0.89
C LEU A 14 -0.09 17.35 0.91
N ILE A 15 -1.41 17.57 0.89
CA ILE A 15 -2.00 18.91 1.01
C ILE A 15 -2.40 19.13 2.47
N SER A 16 -1.81 20.15 3.08
CA SER A 16 -2.12 20.58 4.44
C SER A 16 -3.21 21.64 4.40
N TYR A 17 -4.41 21.27 4.82
CA TYR A 17 -5.54 22.19 4.94
C TYR A 17 -5.64 22.71 6.37
N ASP A 18 -5.98 23.99 6.54
CA ASP A 18 -6.39 24.47 7.86
C ASP A 18 -7.79 23.95 8.25
N SER A 19 -8.19 24.23 9.49
CA SER A 19 -9.44 23.73 10.08
C SER A 19 -10.72 24.25 9.44
N ASN A 20 -10.65 25.22 8.52
CA ASN A 20 -11.81 25.82 7.84
C ASN A 20 -12.08 25.20 6.46
N TRP A 21 -11.32 24.18 6.07
CA TRP A 21 -11.58 23.39 4.87
C TRP A 21 -12.35 22.12 5.21
N PHE A 22 -13.20 21.70 4.30
CA PHE A 22 -14.00 20.49 4.43
C PHE A 22 -14.21 19.82 3.08
N ALA A 23 -14.37 18.49 3.10
CA ALA A 23 -14.68 17.74 1.90
C ALA A 23 -16.07 18.09 1.38
N GLY A 24 -16.16 18.27 0.06
CA GLY A 24 -17.42 18.38 -0.67
C GLY A 24 -18.39 17.27 -0.30
N ASN A 25 -19.69 17.54 -0.44
CA ASN A 25 -20.73 16.58 -0.11
C ASN A 25 -21.78 16.51 -1.23
N SER A 26 -22.60 15.46 -1.18
CA SER A 26 -23.61 15.15 -2.19
C SER A 26 -24.74 16.18 -2.29
N ASN A 27 -24.79 17.18 -1.42
CA ASN A 27 -25.72 18.30 -1.59
C ASN A 27 -25.26 19.24 -2.72
N ASP A 28 -23.98 19.19 -3.12
CA ASP A 28 -23.53 19.81 -4.35
C ASP A 28 -23.78 18.87 -5.53
N ASN A 29 -24.69 19.27 -6.40
CA ASN A 29 -25.07 18.52 -7.60
C ASN A 29 -24.05 18.66 -8.76
N HIS A 30 -22.87 19.22 -8.52
CA HIS A 30 -21.78 19.32 -9.48
C HIS A 30 -20.56 18.47 -9.09
N LEU A 31 -20.66 17.67 -8.03
CA LEU A 31 -19.53 16.88 -7.55
C LEU A 31 -18.97 15.95 -8.65
N ASP A 32 -19.83 15.47 -9.55
CA ASP A 32 -19.49 14.65 -10.72
C ASP A 32 -18.65 15.37 -11.80
N ARG A 33 -18.48 16.68 -11.69
CA ARG A 33 -17.66 17.49 -12.61
C ARG A 33 -16.23 17.70 -12.12
N TYR A 34 -15.95 17.37 -10.86
CA TYR A 34 -14.60 17.37 -10.30
C TYR A 34 -13.87 16.06 -10.61
N SER A 35 -12.54 16.10 -10.56
CA SER A 35 -11.73 14.88 -10.63
C SER A 35 -12.09 13.95 -9.46
N ASP A 36 -12.16 12.66 -9.75
CA ASP A 36 -12.56 11.60 -8.79
C ASP A 36 -13.89 11.82 -8.04
N ASN A 37 -14.74 12.73 -8.55
CA ASN A 37 -15.94 13.18 -7.87
C ASN A 37 -15.67 13.69 -6.44
N SER A 38 -14.56 14.39 -6.23
CA SER A 38 -14.16 14.94 -4.94
C SER A 38 -13.67 16.38 -5.05
N MET A 39 -13.77 17.11 -3.94
CA MET A 39 -13.18 18.43 -3.79
C MET A 39 -12.96 18.73 -2.30
N MET A 40 -11.94 19.51 -2.00
CA MET A 40 -11.80 20.18 -0.71
C MET A 40 -12.17 21.63 -0.87
N VAL A 41 -13.07 22.13 -0.04
CA VAL A 41 -13.67 23.45 -0.19
C VAL A 41 -13.64 24.21 1.13
N THR A 42 -13.52 25.53 1.04
CA THR A 42 -13.70 26.45 2.17
C THR A 42 -14.64 27.58 1.77
N ASN A 43 -15.28 28.18 2.78
CA ASN A 43 -16.07 29.40 2.65
C ASN A 43 -15.65 30.47 3.67
N VAL A 44 -14.47 30.32 4.27
CA VAL A 44 -13.97 31.22 5.30
C VAL A 44 -12.86 32.08 4.69
N THR A 45 -13.03 33.40 4.76
CA THR A 45 -12.00 34.36 4.34
C THR A 45 -10.74 34.16 5.17
N GLY A 46 -9.58 34.08 4.50
CA GLY A 46 -8.29 33.85 5.14
C GLY A 46 -7.96 32.37 5.37
N ALA A 47 -8.88 31.44 5.10
CA ALA A 47 -8.57 30.01 5.16
C ALA A 47 -7.55 29.63 4.08
N SER A 48 -6.62 28.74 4.41
CA SER A 48 -5.51 28.37 3.53
C SER A 48 -5.27 26.87 3.40
N ALA A 49 -4.73 26.50 2.24
CA ALA A 49 -4.20 25.18 1.95
C ALA A 49 -2.74 25.32 1.52
N THR A 50 -1.86 24.50 2.10
CA THR A 50 -0.41 24.49 1.85
C THR A 50 -0.01 23.19 1.17
N PHE A 51 0.79 23.30 0.11
CA PHE A 51 1.41 22.18 -0.57
C PHE A 51 2.92 22.42 -0.71
N CYS A 52 3.70 21.52 -0.11
CA CYS A 52 5.15 21.54 -0.21
C CYS A 52 5.61 20.46 -1.18
N PHE A 53 6.50 20.82 -2.11
CA PHE A 53 6.99 19.90 -3.13
C PHE A 53 8.44 20.19 -3.46
N ASN A 54 9.15 19.19 -3.98
CA ASN A 54 10.42 19.41 -4.63
C ASN A 54 10.22 19.21 -6.13
N GLY A 55 10.57 20.22 -6.94
CA GLY A 55 10.24 20.18 -8.36
C GLY A 55 10.60 21.43 -9.15
N THR A 56 10.22 21.44 -10.42
CA THR A 56 10.43 22.55 -11.37
C THR A 56 9.12 23.24 -11.77
N GLY A 57 7.99 22.76 -11.27
CA GLY A 57 6.71 23.41 -11.51
C GLY A 57 5.55 22.82 -10.74
N VAL A 58 4.50 23.62 -10.58
CA VAL A 58 3.26 23.28 -9.88
C VAL A 58 2.07 23.94 -10.57
N ASN A 59 0.97 23.21 -10.66
CA ASN A 59 -0.33 23.71 -11.10
C ASN A 59 -1.39 23.31 -10.08
N VAL A 60 -2.24 24.25 -9.71
CA VAL A 60 -3.39 24.01 -8.83
C VAL A 60 -4.66 24.12 -9.66
N TYR A 61 -5.53 23.12 -9.55
CA TYR A 61 -6.80 23.04 -10.24
C TYR A 61 -7.96 23.06 -9.24
N GLY A 62 -9.07 23.63 -9.67
CA GLY A 62 -10.31 23.72 -8.91
C GLY A 62 -11.47 24.03 -9.84
N ALA A 63 -12.55 24.55 -9.28
CA ALA A 63 -13.63 25.14 -10.04
C ALA A 63 -13.62 26.67 -9.94
N LYS A 64 -14.13 27.31 -11.01
CA LYS A 64 -14.60 28.69 -10.94
C LYS A 64 -16.11 28.71 -11.09
N ARG A 65 -16.83 29.23 -10.10
CA ARG A 65 -18.29 29.16 -10.00
C ARG A 65 -18.91 30.48 -9.55
N GLY A 66 -20.22 30.66 -9.75
CA GLY A 66 -20.90 31.92 -9.43
C GLY A 66 -20.85 32.31 -7.95
N ASN A 67 -20.66 31.33 -7.05
CA ASN A 67 -20.53 31.50 -5.61
C ASN A 67 -19.06 31.56 -5.12
N HIS A 68 -18.08 31.54 -6.03
CA HIS A 68 -16.66 31.56 -5.68
C HIS A 68 -16.10 32.98 -5.63
N GLY A 69 -15.27 33.22 -4.61
CA GLY A 69 -14.64 34.50 -4.36
C GLY A 69 -13.30 34.67 -5.05
N SER A 70 -12.60 35.75 -4.70
CA SER A 70 -11.19 35.89 -5.05
C SER A 70 -10.32 34.97 -4.19
N TYR A 71 -9.13 34.65 -4.68
CA TYR A 71 -8.12 33.91 -3.95
C TYR A 71 -6.75 34.52 -4.19
N GLN A 72 -5.80 34.22 -3.30
CA GLN A 72 -4.42 34.66 -3.42
C GLN A 72 -3.49 33.47 -3.29
N VAL A 73 -2.40 33.47 -4.06
CA VAL A 73 -1.36 32.46 -3.99
C VAL A 73 -0.06 33.10 -3.50
N THR A 74 0.61 32.42 -2.58
CA THR A 74 2.00 32.68 -2.23
C THR A 74 2.83 31.45 -2.62
N LEU A 75 3.96 31.67 -3.29
CA LEU A 75 4.93 30.63 -3.61
C LEU A 75 6.31 31.09 -3.14
N ASP A 76 6.93 30.32 -2.25
CA ASP A 76 8.23 30.63 -1.63
C ASP A 76 8.29 32.02 -0.98
N GLY A 77 7.21 32.40 -0.29
CA GLY A 77 7.06 33.72 0.32
C GLY A 77 6.78 34.87 -0.66
N MET A 78 6.77 34.61 -1.97
CA MET A 78 6.36 35.61 -2.97
C MET A 78 4.85 35.55 -3.19
N THR A 79 4.17 36.66 -2.90
CA THR A 79 2.72 36.79 -3.12
C THR A 79 2.42 37.20 -4.56
N PHE A 80 1.54 36.44 -5.21
CA PHE A 80 1.04 36.71 -6.55
C PHE A 80 -0.21 37.59 -6.50
N PRO A 81 -0.56 38.28 -7.62
CA PRO A 81 -1.82 39.01 -7.72
C PRO A 81 -3.01 38.11 -7.36
N ALA A 82 -3.99 38.70 -6.67
CA ALA A 82 -5.23 37.99 -6.39
C ALA A 82 -5.98 37.72 -7.69
N GLU A 83 -6.51 36.51 -7.82
CA GLU A 83 -7.28 36.06 -8.96
C GLU A 83 -8.73 35.79 -8.56
N THR A 84 -9.63 35.82 -9.53
CA THR A 84 -11.04 35.52 -9.27
C THR A 84 -11.34 34.04 -9.50
N GLY A 85 -11.99 33.43 -8.52
CA GLY A 85 -12.66 32.14 -8.63
C GLY A 85 -14.05 32.25 -9.25
N ARG A 86 -14.56 33.46 -9.54
CA ARG A 86 -15.94 33.63 -10.00
C ARG A 86 -16.11 33.26 -11.47
N ASN A 87 -17.10 32.42 -11.75
CA ASN A 87 -17.64 32.22 -13.09
C ASN A 87 -19.10 31.74 -13.00
N ASP A 88 -20.06 32.59 -13.41
CA ASP A 88 -21.49 32.30 -13.24
C ASP A 88 -21.96 31.03 -13.97
N THR A 89 -21.25 30.59 -15.02
CA THR A 89 -21.58 29.34 -15.73
C THR A 89 -21.02 28.08 -15.07
N GLY A 90 -20.03 28.21 -14.18
CA GLY A 90 -19.35 27.09 -13.56
C GLY A 90 -18.43 26.33 -14.52
N ILE A 91 -17.12 26.50 -14.35
CA ILE A 91 -16.08 25.72 -15.02
C ILE A 91 -15.30 24.93 -13.97
N PHE A 92 -14.95 23.69 -14.28
CA PHE A 92 -14.41 22.70 -13.33
C PHE A 92 -13.11 22.13 -13.89
N GLN A 93 -12.28 21.52 -13.04
CA GLN A 93 -10.93 21.06 -13.40
C GLN A 93 -10.13 22.17 -14.10
N THR A 94 -10.35 23.42 -13.70
CA THR A 94 -9.76 24.61 -14.33
C THR A 94 -8.54 25.06 -13.55
N LEU A 95 -7.54 25.54 -14.28
CA LEU A 95 -6.32 26.08 -13.70
C LEU A 95 -6.65 27.31 -12.82
N LEU A 96 -6.26 27.24 -11.56
CA LEU A 96 -6.30 28.35 -10.61
C LEU A 96 -4.96 29.07 -10.53
N PHE A 97 -3.87 28.31 -10.59
CA PHE A 97 -2.50 28.82 -10.52
C PHE A 97 -1.53 27.90 -11.25
N SER A 98 -0.49 28.47 -11.86
CA SER A 98 0.58 27.75 -12.54
C SER A 98 1.92 28.46 -12.35
N SER A 99 2.95 27.70 -12.03
CA SER A 99 4.35 28.09 -12.18
C SER A 99 5.13 26.89 -12.72
N ILE A 100 5.74 27.01 -13.91
CA ILE A 100 6.34 25.87 -14.64
C ILE A 100 7.83 26.06 -14.97
N THR A 101 8.45 27.09 -14.40
CA THR A 101 9.85 27.44 -14.64
C THR A 101 10.60 27.64 -13.33
N LEU A 102 10.24 26.86 -12.31
CA LEU A 102 10.94 26.90 -11.03
C LEU A 102 12.30 26.20 -11.18
N GLU A 103 13.29 26.68 -10.44
CA GLU A 103 14.52 25.92 -10.26
C GLU A 103 14.20 24.61 -9.55
N GLN A 104 14.88 23.51 -9.89
CA GLN A 104 14.68 22.25 -9.16
C GLN A 104 15.06 22.47 -7.69
N GLY A 105 14.08 22.41 -6.82
CA GLY A 105 14.29 22.58 -5.39
C GLY A 105 13.00 22.42 -4.60
N PHE A 106 13.12 22.55 -3.29
CA PHE A 106 11.97 22.54 -2.39
C PHE A 106 11.24 23.88 -2.45
N HIS A 107 9.92 23.80 -2.60
CA HIS A 107 9.01 24.92 -2.73
C HIS A 107 7.82 24.78 -1.78
N GLU A 108 7.31 25.91 -1.31
CA GLU A 108 6.08 26.00 -0.52
C GLU A 108 5.05 26.86 -1.26
N LEU A 109 3.92 26.23 -1.65
CA LEU A 109 2.76 26.91 -2.19
C LEU A 109 1.68 27.03 -1.13
N ILE A 110 1.13 28.23 -0.96
CA ILE A 110 -0.01 28.52 -0.08
C ILE A 110 -1.12 29.15 -0.93
N LEU A 111 -2.29 28.50 -0.98
CA LEU A 111 -3.51 29.04 -1.57
C LEU A 111 -4.41 29.55 -0.45
N THR A 112 -4.80 30.83 -0.51
CA THR A 112 -5.61 31.50 0.52
C THR A 112 -6.91 32.01 -0.07
N ASN A 113 -8.02 31.70 0.59
CA ASN A 113 -9.34 32.23 0.25
C ASN A 113 -9.42 33.73 0.60
N GLN A 114 -9.77 34.56 -0.38
CA GLN A 114 -10.02 36.00 -0.22
C GLN A 114 -11.49 36.35 -0.49
N GLY A 115 -12.35 35.34 -0.67
CA GLY A 115 -13.78 35.52 -0.88
C GLY A 115 -14.44 36.21 0.31
N VAL A 116 -15.38 37.10 0.01
CA VAL A 116 -16.20 37.84 0.98
C VAL A 116 -17.66 37.81 0.55
N ASP A 117 -18.55 38.14 1.47
CA ASP A 117 -19.98 38.32 1.23
C ASP A 117 -20.63 37.13 0.49
N ASP A 118 -21.36 37.40 -0.60
CA ASP A 118 -22.15 36.42 -1.37
C ASP A 118 -21.30 35.43 -2.20
N HIS A 119 -19.97 35.55 -2.17
CA HIS A 119 -19.06 34.74 -2.97
C HIS A 119 -17.93 34.17 -2.10
N PRO A 120 -18.24 33.40 -1.04
CA PRO A 120 -17.25 33.06 -0.03
C PRO A 120 -16.38 31.87 -0.43
N TYR A 121 -16.73 31.13 -1.48
CA TYR A 121 -16.17 29.81 -1.71
C TYR A 121 -14.85 29.82 -2.48
N LEU A 122 -13.97 28.88 -2.13
CA LEU A 122 -12.79 28.46 -2.88
C LEU A 122 -12.64 26.95 -2.71
N ASP A 123 -12.27 26.24 -3.77
CA ASP A 123 -11.99 24.82 -3.71
C ASP A 123 -10.63 24.46 -4.35
N ILE A 124 -10.16 23.26 -4.02
CA ILE A 124 -9.11 22.53 -4.73
C ILE A 124 -9.73 21.22 -5.19
N ASP A 125 -9.50 20.91 -6.46
CA ASP A 125 -9.86 19.66 -7.13
C ASP A 125 -8.65 18.72 -7.15
N PHE A 126 -7.54 19.17 -7.75
CA PHE A 126 -6.28 18.43 -7.73
C PHE A 126 -5.08 19.36 -7.93
N ILE A 127 -3.90 18.86 -7.60
CA ILE A 127 -2.63 19.53 -7.82
C ILE A 127 -1.75 18.63 -8.69
N THR A 128 -1.08 19.23 -9.66
CA THR A 128 0.01 18.57 -10.38
C THR A 128 1.32 19.26 -10.07
N TRP A 129 2.40 18.52 -9.89
CA TRP A 129 3.74 19.10 -9.87
C TRP A 129 4.67 18.32 -10.79
N GLN A 130 5.65 19.03 -11.33
CA GLN A 130 6.70 18.46 -12.14
C GLN A 130 7.98 18.43 -11.33
N THR A 131 8.71 17.33 -11.40
CA THR A 131 10.04 17.21 -10.80
C THR A 131 11.02 16.53 -11.74
N SER A 132 12.30 16.83 -11.56
CA SER A 132 13.40 16.26 -12.30
C SER A 132 14.28 15.41 -11.38
N ILE A 133 14.55 14.17 -11.78
CA ILE A 133 15.31 13.20 -10.98
C ILE A 133 16.56 12.74 -11.73
N GLY A 134 17.70 12.67 -11.05
CA GLY A 134 18.93 12.09 -11.62
C GLY A 134 19.71 13.04 -12.52
N SER A 135 20.61 12.51 -13.36
CA SER A 135 21.53 13.34 -14.16
C SER A 135 20.97 13.71 -15.55
N VAL A 136 21.62 14.66 -16.22
CA VAL A 136 21.36 14.90 -17.64
C VAL A 136 21.65 13.63 -18.46
N ASN A 137 20.81 13.36 -19.47
CA ASN A 137 20.89 12.20 -20.37
C ASN A 137 20.68 10.81 -19.70
N GLU A 138 20.07 10.75 -18.53
CA GLU A 138 19.59 9.49 -17.95
C GLU A 138 18.10 9.29 -18.21
N SER A 139 17.66 8.03 -18.24
CA SER A 139 16.24 7.69 -18.21
C SER A 139 15.78 7.50 -16.77
N LEU A 140 14.58 7.98 -16.44
CA LEU A 140 13.92 7.68 -15.18
C LEU A 140 13.46 6.22 -15.19
N MET A 141 13.77 5.49 -14.13
CA MET A 141 13.23 4.16 -13.88
C MET A 141 12.42 4.20 -12.58
N VAL A 142 11.26 3.56 -12.59
CA VAL A 142 10.38 3.47 -11.42
C VAL A 142 10.20 2.00 -11.10
N ASN A 143 10.59 1.60 -9.89
CA ASN A 143 10.41 0.26 -9.38
C ASN A 143 9.28 0.26 -8.36
N THR A 144 8.22 -0.49 -8.63
CA THR A 144 7.14 -0.73 -7.68
C THR A 144 7.51 -1.90 -6.77
N VAL A 145 7.40 -1.71 -5.46
CA VAL A 145 7.78 -2.68 -4.42
C VAL A 145 6.59 -2.88 -3.50
N GLN A 146 6.17 -4.14 -3.35
CA GLN A 146 5.05 -4.52 -2.48
C GLN A 146 5.38 -4.36 -1.01
N ASP A 147 4.36 -4.05 -0.21
CA ASP A 147 4.38 -4.11 1.27
C ASP A 147 4.95 -5.44 1.81
N THR A 148 4.77 -6.54 1.08
CA THR A 148 5.28 -7.87 1.47
C THR A 148 6.78 -8.08 1.20
N ASP A 149 7.45 -7.16 0.52
CA ASP A 149 8.89 -7.25 0.25
C ASP A 149 9.71 -7.09 1.54
N LEU A 150 10.85 -7.80 1.62
CA LEU A 150 11.73 -7.79 2.79
C LEU A 150 12.37 -6.43 3.09
N SER A 151 12.31 -5.48 2.15
CA SER A 151 12.69 -4.08 2.37
C SER A 151 11.72 -3.32 3.27
N PHE A 152 10.48 -3.81 3.44
CA PHE A 152 9.54 -3.35 4.44
C PHE A 152 9.73 -4.11 5.76
N ALA A 153 9.67 -3.37 6.86
CA ALA A 153 9.74 -3.90 8.21
C ALA A 153 8.66 -3.25 9.09
N TYR A 154 8.01 -4.07 9.91
CA TYR A 154 6.86 -3.69 10.71
C TYR A 154 7.14 -3.93 12.19
N SER A 155 7.07 -2.88 13.01
CA SER A 155 7.49 -2.92 14.41
C SER A 155 6.48 -2.24 15.35
N PRO A 156 6.19 -2.83 16.52
CA PRO A 156 6.44 -4.24 16.83
C PRO A 156 5.64 -5.13 15.86
N SER A 157 6.16 -6.28 15.46
CA SER A 157 5.48 -7.12 14.45
C SER A 157 4.09 -7.59 14.88
N SER A 158 3.83 -7.67 16.20
CA SER A 158 2.52 -8.00 16.77
C SER A 158 1.45 -6.92 16.57
N ALA A 159 1.86 -5.68 16.30
CA ALA A 159 0.94 -4.57 16.04
C ALA A 159 0.36 -4.58 14.61
N TRP A 160 1.00 -5.32 13.70
CA TRP A 160 0.70 -5.26 12.27
C TRP A 160 -0.02 -6.51 11.78
N SER A 161 -1.11 -6.30 11.06
CA SER A 161 -1.89 -7.32 10.35
C SER A 161 -1.56 -7.25 8.86
N SER A 162 -1.32 -8.42 8.23
CA SER A 162 -1.16 -8.57 6.78
C SER A 162 -2.49 -8.79 6.06
N SER A 163 -3.61 -8.44 6.68
CA SER A 163 -4.96 -8.61 6.15
C SER A 163 -5.81 -7.40 6.52
N PRO A 164 -5.46 -6.20 6.01
CA PRO A 164 -6.21 -4.99 6.26
C PRO A 164 -7.61 -5.09 5.64
N GLU A 165 -8.54 -4.29 6.14
CA GLU A 165 -9.86 -4.17 5.51
C GLU A 165 -9.71 -3.70 4.06
N HIS A 166 -10.62 -4.17 3.20
CA HIS A 166 -10.67 -3.78 1.78
C HIS A 166 -9.39 -4.13 0.99
N SER A 167 -8.62 -5.15 1.41
CA SER A 167 -7.37 -5.57 0.74
C SER A 167 -7.54 -5.87 -0.76
N ASP A 168 -8.74 -6.24 -1.22
CA ASP A 168 -9.04 -6.44 -2.64
C ASP A 168 -8.80 -5.20 -3.51
N PHE A 169 -8.84 -4.00 -2.93
CA PHE A 169 -8.57 -2.74 -3.63
C PHE A 169 -7.10 -2.31 -3.57
N TYR A 170 -6.26 -3.01 -2.82
CA TYR A 170 -4.85 -2.72 -2.70
C TYR A 170 -4.10 -3.27 -3.91
N PHE A 171 -2.95 -2.69 -4.22
CA PHE A 171 -2.15 -3.16 -5.33
C PHE A 171 -1.63 -4.57 -5.05
N GLY A 172 -1.92 -5.52 -5.94
CA GLY A 172 -1.60 -6.94 -5.75
C GLY A 172 -2.43 -7.64 -4.66
N SER A 173 -3.48 -7.00 -4.16
CA SER A 173 -4.35 -7.51 -3.09
C SER A 173 -3.63 -7.85 -1.78
N THR A 174 -2.52 -7.14 -1.51
CA THR A 174 -1.74 -7.24 -0.27
C THR A 174 -1.68 -5.88 0.41
N GLY A 175 -1.54 -5.89 1.73
CA GLY A 175 -1.36 -4.68 2.51
C GLY A 175 -1.01 -5.03 3.95
N HIS A 176 -0.47 -4.06 4.67
CA HIS A 176 -0.25 -4.16 6.10
C HIS A 176 -0.91 -3.00 6.82
N SER A 177 -1.72 -3.27 7.84
CA SER A 177 -2.27 -2.24 8.71
C SER A 177 -1.97 -2.47 10.19
N SER A 178 -1.99 -1.38 10.94
CA SER A 178 -1.86 -1.38 12.39
C SER A 178 -2.92 -0.48 12.99
N VAL A 179 -3.41 -0.88 14.17
CA VAL A 179 -4.30 -0.08 15.04
C VAL A 179 -3.58 0.39 16.31
N GLU A 180 -2.31 0.01 16.49
CA GLU A 180 -1.56 0.31 17.71
C GLU A 180 -0.81 1.64 17.59
N SER A 181 -1.11 2.57 18.48
CA SER A 181 -0.43 3.87 18.56
C SER A 181 1.09 3.70 18.71
N GLY A 182 1.86 4.46 17.92
CA GLY A 182 3.32 4.40 17.93
C GLY A 182 3.92 3.19 17.21
N SER A 183 3.11 2.31 16.62
CA SER A 183 3.60 1.30 15.67
C SER A 183 4.26 1.96 14.45
N VAL A 184 5.31 1.31 13.93
CA VAL A 184 6.19 1.86 12.90
C VAL A 184 6.33 0.89 11.73
N MET A 185 6.12 1.40 10.52
CA MET A 185 6.62 0.78 9.29
C MET A 185 7.94 1.45 8.92
N THR A 186 8.91 0.66 8.51
CA THR A 186 10.18 1.12 7.94
C THR A 186 10.36 0.54 6.54
N TYR A 187 10.74 1.36 5.58
CA TYR A 187 11.04 0.96 4.21
C TYR A 187 12.48 1.35 3.85
N SER A 188 13.31 0.35 3.55
CA SER A 188 14.72 0.53 3.19
C SER A 188 14.93 0.41 1.68
N PHE A 189 15.44 1.45 1.04
CA PHE A 189 15.56 1.49 -0.43
C PHE A 189 16.84 2.17 -0.91
N SER A 190 17.15 1.99 -2.19
CA SER A 190 18.20 2.74 -2.89
C SER A 190 17.65 3.36 -4.15
N GLY A 191 17.63 4.68 -4.20
CA GLY A 191 17.05 5.45 -5.29
C GLY A 191 17.29 6.94 -5.11
N LYS A 192 16.83 7.73 -6.07
CA LYS A 192 16.79 9.20 -6.02
C LYS A 192 15.48 9.76 -5.50
N GLY A 193 14.48 8.91 -5.30
CA GLY A 193 13.21 9.29 -4.69
C GLY A 193 12.38 8.08 -4.32
N VAL A 194 11.37 8.33 -3.49
CA VAL A 194 10.39 7.36 -3.03
C VAL A 194 9.00 7.99 -3.00
N SER A 195 8.01 7.21 -3.37
CA SER A 195 6.59 7.47 -3.12
C SER A 195 6.03 6.29 -2.36
N LEU A 196 5.37 6.53 -1.23
CA LEU A 196 4.69 5.51 -0.45
C LEU A 196 3.19 5.67 -0.60
N TYR A 197 2.50 4.57 -0.85
CA TYR A 197 1.07 4.52 -1.08
C TYR A 197 0.35 3.69 -0.02
N GLY A 198 -0.90 4.07 0.24
CA GLY A 198 -1.82 3.37 1.13
C GLY A 198 -3.21 3.99 1.02
N PRO A 199 -4.21 3.41 1.68
CA PRO A 199 -5.54 3.98 1.69
C PRO A 199 -5.66 5.23 2.57
N VAL A 200 -6.72 5.99 2.32
CA VAL A 200 -7.24 7.05 3.20
C VAL A 200 -8.73 6.84 3.40
N GLY A 201 -9.31 7.41 4.45
CA GLY A 201 -10.74 7.26 4.74
C GLY A 201 -11.11 7.56 6.19
N PRO A 202 -12.37 7.34 6.60
CA PRO A 202 -12.88 7.83 7.88
C PRO A 202 -12.33 7.06 9.07
N GLY A 203 -11.93 5.80 8.88
CA GLY A 203 -11.32 4.94 9.91
C GLY A 203 -9.79 4.92 9.89
N TYR A 204 -9.14 5.88 9.22
CA TYR A 204 -7.67 5.92 9.13
C TYR A 204 -7.06 6.90 10.13
N ALA A 205 -5.78 6.74 10.43
CA ALA A 205 -5.07 7.51 11.45
C ALA A 205 -4.29 8.70 10.89
N ALA A 206 -3.96 9.64 11.78
CA ALA A 206 -2.82 10.51 11.55
C ALA A 206 -1.50 9.71 11.66
N PHE A 207 -0.44 10.21 11.03
CA PHE A 207 0.87 9.59 11.05
C PHE A 207 1.97 10.63 10.95
N SER A 208 3.17 10.23 11.36
CA SER A 208 4.40 10.98 11.08
C SER A 208 5.29 10.20 10.13
N ALA A 209 5.95 10.90 9.22
CA ALA A 209 6.90 10.33 8.26
C ALA A 209 8.28 10.96 8.45
N GLN A 210 9.33 10.14 8.42
CA GLN A 210 10.72 10.55 8.58
C GLN A 210 11.60 9.82 7.57
N LEU A 211 12.37 10.57 6.78
CA LEU A 211 13.37 10.01 5.87
C LEU A 211 14.78 10.27 6.42
N ASP A 212 15.58 9.21 6.52
CA ASP A 212 17.00 9.24 6.91
C ASP A 212 17.31 9.95 8.24
N GLY A 213 16.37 9.90 9.19
CA GLY A 213 16.54 10.56 10.50
C GLY A 213 16.33 12.08 10.47
N SER A 214 15.88 12.64 9.34
CA SER A 214 15.44 14.03 9.24
C SER A 214 14.26 14.33 10.20
N PRO A 215 13.92 15.60 10.47
CA PRO A 215 12.72 15.92 11.24
C PRO A 215 11.47 15.24 10.66
N SER A 216 10.62 14.71 11.54
CA SER A 216 9.38 14.08 11.11
C SER A 216 8.39 15.12 10.58
N VAL A 217 7.68 14.75 9.52
CA VAL A 217 6.54 15.51 8.98
C VAL A 217 5.27 14.79 9.40
N ASN A 218 4.35 15.51 10.04
CA ASN A 218 3.05 14.97 10.42
C ASN A 218 2.04 15.16 9.28
N SER A 219 1.21 14.15 9.05
CA SER A 219 0.10 14.20 8.11
C SER A 219 -1.04 13.30 8.59
N THR A 220 -2.12 13.21 7.81
CA THR A 220 -3.27 12.38 8.15
C THR A 220 -3.88 11.69 6.96
N ALA A 221 -4.20 10.40 7.15
CA ALA A 221 -4.97 9.59 6.23
C ALA A 221 -6.49 9.66 6.50
N ILE A 222 -6.93 10.46 7.48
CA ILE A 222 -8.36 10.68 7.77
C ILE A 222 -9.01 11.41 6.59
N ARG A 223 -9.93 10.76 5.89
CA ARG A 223 -10.73 11.37 4.82
C ARG A 223 -12.19 10.99 4.94
N LYS A 224 -13.06 11.75 4.29
CA LYS A 224 -14.50 11.52 4.38
C LYS A 224 -14.93 10.16 3.79
N SER A 225 -14.24 9.73 2.74
CA SER A 225 -14.54 8.50 2.01
C SER A 225 -13.28 7.63 1.92
N PHE A 226 -13.47 6.31 1.88
CA PHE A 226 -12.39 5.39 1.58
C PHE A 226 -11.88 5.60 0.16
N VAL A 227 -10.57 5.78 0.00
CA VAL A 227 -9.89 5.78 -1.29
C VAL A 227 -8.62 4.93 -1.17
N PRO A 228 -8.46 3.88 -1.99
CA PRO A 228 -7.26 3.04 -1.99
C PRO A 228 -6.11 3.72 -2.76
N GLN A 229 -4.87 3.22 -2.57
CA GLN A 229 -3.71 3.58 -3.39
C GLN A 229 -3.40 5.08 -3.46
N VAL A 230 -3.59 5.81 -2.36
CA VAL A 230 -3.31 7.25 -2.25
C VAL A 230 -1.86 7.47 -1.87
N LEU A 231 -1.23 8.48 -2.49
CA LEU A 231 0.14 8.89 -2.14
C LEU A 231 0.14 9.47 -0.72
N LEU A 232 0.75 8.74 0.22
CA LEU A 232 0.84 9.13 1.64
C LEU A 232 2.11 9.92 1.93
N TYR A 233 3.19 9.64 1.20
CA TYR A 233 4.48 10.32 1.37
C TYR A 233 5.25 10.33 0.06
N HIS A 234 5.93 11.44 -0.22
CA HIS A 234 6.86 11.56 -1.34
C HIS A 234 8.13 12.30 -0.92
N ALA A 235 9.26 11.83 -1.41
CA ALA A 235 10.51 12.55 -1.36
C ALA A 235 11.36 12.21 -2.57
N ASP A 236 12.06 13.18 -3.12
CA ASP A 236 12.96 13.02 -4.26
C ASP A 236 14.15 13.97 -4.12
N GLY A 237 15.02 14.03 -5.14
CA GLY A 237 16.29 14.76 -5.05
C GLY A 237 17.27 14.13 -4.06
N LEU A 238 17.10 12.84 -3.74
CA LEU A 238 17.88 12.16 -2.71
C LEU A 238 19.33 11.95 -3.13
N ALA A 239 20.23 11.95 -2.14
CA ALA A 239 21.63 11.61 -2.33
C ALA A 239 21.78 10.18 -2.89
N SER A 240 22.96 9.82 -3.40
CA SER A 240 23.20 8.41 -3.74
C SER A 240 23.43 7.61 -2.46
N GLY A 241 22.75 6.48 -2.30
CA GLY A 241 22.97 5.62 -1.14
C GLY A 241 21.77 4.75 -0.80
N GLN A 242 21.82 4.21 0.42
CA GLN A 242 20.69 3.55 1.06
C GLN A 242 19.93 4.59 1.88
N HIS A 243 18.61 4.57 1.76
CA HIS A 243 17.68 5.43 2.44
C HIS A 243 16.72 4.60 3.28
N VAL A 244 16.20 5.21 4.35
CA VAL A 244 15.25 4.59 5.25
C VAL A 244 14.09 5.56 5.49
N LEU A 245 12.92 5.22 4.95
CA LEU A 245 11.66 5.89 5.28
C LEU A 245 11.04 5.20 6.50
N LYS A 246 10.67 5.99 7.51
CA LYS A 246 9.90 5.55 8.66
C LYS A 246 8.54 6.22 8.64
N MET A 247 7.49 5.45 8.86
CA MET A 247 6.14 5.96 9.07
C MET A 247 5.61 5.43 10.39
N MET A 248 5.20 6.34 11.28
CA MET A 248 4.73 6.01 12.63
C MET A 248 3.28 6.45 12.80
N MET A 249 2.44 5.53 13.24
CA MET A 249 1.02 5.73 13.48
C MET A 249 0.77 6.65 14.69
N GLN A 250 -0.14 7.61 14.53
CA GLN A 250 -0.53 8.60 15.54
C GLN A 250 -2.06 8.73 15.58
N PRO A 251 -2.80 7.71 16.06
CA PRO A 251 -4.26 7.77 16.06
C PRO A 251 -4.79 8.85 17.02
N SER A 252 -5.94 9.41 16.69
CA SER A 252 -6.72 10.25 17.61
C SER A 252 -7.77 9.47 18.40
N ASP A 253 -8.07 8.22 18.00
CA ASP A 253 -9.00 7.32 18.66
C ASP A 253 -8.61 5.85 18.45
N ASP A 254 -9.14 4.93 19.26
CA ASP A 254 -8.79 3.50 19.26
C ASP A 254 -9.37 2.72 18.06
N ALA A 255 -10.23 3.33 17.24
CA ALA A 255 -10.86 2.69 16.08
C ALA A 255 -10.13 2.99 14.76
N GLN A 256 -9.09 3.83 14.80
CA GLN A 256 -8.32 4.20 13.62
C GLN A 256 -7.23 3.19 13.29
N GLU A 257 -6.96 3.01 12.00
CA GLU A 257 -5.82 2.25 11.49
C GLU A 257 -4.87 3.09 10.63
N LEU A 258 -3.60 2.71 10.55
CA LEU A 258 -2.70 3.13 9.48
C LEU A 258 -2.39 1.93 8.62
N ALA A 259 -2.59 2.04 7.31
CA ALA A 259 -2.33 0.98 6.35
C ALA A 259 -1.33 1.41 5.26
N VAL A 260 -0.54 0.45 4.81
CA VAL A 260 0.48 0.60 3.76
C VAL A 260 0.21 -0.44 2.68
N ASP A 261 0.33 -0.01 1.42
CA ASP A 261 0.03 -0.81 0.23
C ASP A 261 1.31 -1.14 -0.56
N PHE A 262 1.97 -0.12 -1.13
CA PHE A 262 3.21 -0.32 -1.88
C PHE A 262 4.07 0.95 -1.90
N ALA A 263 5.29 0.82 -2.39
CA ALA A 263 6.16 1.96 -2.68
C ALA A 263 6.64 1.97 -4.13
N ASN A 264 6.80 3.17 -4.69
CA ASN A 264 7.56 3.39 -5.92
C ASN A 264 8.92 4.00 -5.58
N VAL A 265 9.99 3.41 -6.10
CA VAL A 265 11.36 3.93 -5.99
C VAL A 265 11.81 4.46 -7.34
N TYR A 266 12.21 5.73 -7.35
CA TYR A 266 12.71 6.41 -8.54
C TYR A 266 14.22 6.25 -8.61
N THR A 267 14.74 5.76 -9.73
CA THR A 267 16.17 5.47 -9.92
C THR A 267 16.61 5.78 -11.35
N THR A 268 17.92 5.68 -11.61
CA THR A 268 18.53 5.91 -12.92
C THR A 268 19.58 4.83 -13.23
N PRO A 269 19.97 4.63 -14.51
CA PRO A 269 20.96 3.60 -14.87
C PRO A 269 22.30 3.71 -14.13
N SER A 270 22.75 4.93 -13.79
CA SER A 270 23.97 5.12 -12.99
C SER A 270 23.87 4.55 -11.58
N LEU A 271 22.68 4.53 -10.97
CA LEU A 271 22.47 3.91 -9.65
C LEU A 271 22.47 2.39 -9.74
N GLN A 272 21.89 1.80 -10.78
CA GLN A 272 21.91 0.34 -10.96
C GLN A 272 23.32 -0.21 -11.23
N SER A 273 24.16 0.56 -11.93
CA SER A 273 25.55 0.16 -12.21
C SER A 273 26.42 0.10 -10.94
N SER A 274 26.03 0.79 -9.87
CA SER A 274 26.73 0.71 -8.57
C SER A 274 26.43 -0.58 -7.80
N THR A 275 25.42 -1.35 -8.22
CA THR A 275 25.03 -2.64 -7.61
C THR A 275 25.61 -3.85 -8.36
N SER A 276 26.32 -3.64 -9.48
CA SER A 276 26.87 -4.72 -10.31
C SER A 276 28.39 -4.91 -10.18
N THR A 277 28.92 -5.05 -8.96
CA THR A 277 30.17 -5.80 -8.70
C THR A 277 30.27 -6.20 -7.23
N LYS A 278 29.49 -7.19 -6.82
CA LYS A 278 29.87 -8.19 -5.82
C LYS A 278 28.94 -9.37 -5.99
N SER A 279 29.21 -10.20 -6.99
CA SER A 279 28.84 -11.61 -6.88
C SER A 279 29.51 -12.10 -5.60
N SER A 280 28.73 -12.31 -4.54
CA SER A 280 29.16 -13.08 -3.39
C SER A 280 29.39 -14.50 -3.89
N SER A 281 30.57 -14.76 -4.44
CA SER A 281 31.05 -16.12 -4.63
C SER A 281 30.96 -16.77 -3.25
N MET A 282 30.11 -17.78 -3.14
CA MET A 282 30.04 -18.63 -1.95
C MET A 282 31.48 -18.93 -1.51
N PRO A 283 31.84 -18.71 -0.24
CA PRO A 283 33.19 -18.98 0.23
C PRO A 283 33.59 -20.38 -0.21
N THR A 284 34.77 -20.56 -0.78
CA THR A 284 35.22 -21.85 -1.35
C THR A 284 35.05 -23.00 -0.34
N GLY A 285 35.08 -22.72 0.97
CA GLY A 285 34.79 -23.67 2.04
C GLY A 285 33.34 -24.20 2.09
N VAL A 286 32.33 -23.42 1.70
CA VAL A 286 30.92 -23.85 1.64
C VAL A 286 30.68 -24.78 0.46
N VAL A 287 31.27 -24.48 -0.71
CA VAL A 287 31.19 -25.33 -1.91
C VAL A 287 31.91 -26.66 -1.70
N VAL A 288 33.09 -26.64 -1.05
CA VAL A 288 33.83 -27.86 -0.69
C VAL A 288 33.08 -28.66 0.39
N GLY A 289 32.43 -28.01 1.36
CA GLY A 289 31.65 -28.70 2.40
C GLY A 289 30.43 -29.45 1.87
N ILE A 290 29.73 -28.90 0.86
CA ILE A 290 28.58 -29.57 0.22
C ILE A 290 29.04 -30.73 -0.67
N ALA A 291 30.13 -30.57 -1.42
CA ALA A 291 30.66 -31.64 -2.27
C ALA A 291 31.19 -32.85 -1.47
N VAL A 292 31.86 -32.59 -0.33
CA VAL A 292 32.39 -33.65 0.53
C VAL A 292 31.26 -34.40 1.25
N SER A 293 30.23 -33.72 1.72
CA SER A 293 29.10 -34.38 2.42
C SER A 293 28.27 -35.27 1.49
N VAL A 294 28.04 -34.86 0.24
CA VAL A 294 27.38 -35.69 -0.79
C VAL A 294 28.24 -36.90 -1.17
N SER A 295 29.56 -36.73 -1.28
CA SER A 295 30.46 -37.83 -1.62
C SER A 295 30.53 -38.90 -0.52
N VAL A 296 30.56 -38.48 0.75
CA VAL A 296 30.60 -39.39 1.91
C VAL A 296 29.26 -40.13 2.06
N THR A 297 28.13 -39.46 1.88
CA THR A 297 26.81 -40.09 1.97
C THR A 297 26.58 -41.11 0.85
N VAL A 298 26.98 -40.79 -0.39
CA VAL A 298 26.91 -41.75 -1.51
C VAL A 298 27.83 -42.96 -1.28
N ALA A 299 29.04 -42.74 -0.78
CA ALA A 299 29.97 -43.85 -0.47
C ALA A 299 29.41 -44.77 0.63
N LEU A 300 28.82 -44.22 1.69
CA LEU A 300 28.19 -45.00 2.76
C LEU A 300 26.98 -45.81 2.26
N LEU A 301 26.16 -45.22 1.39
CA LEU A 301 25.02 -45.92 0.76
C LEU A 301 25.49 -47.08 -0.14
N CYS A 302 26.56 -46.89 -0.91
CA CYS A 302 27.14 -47.95 -1.73
C CYS A 302 27.71 -49.10 -0.89
N ILE A 303 28.37 -48.80 0.24
CA ILE A 303 28.89 -49.81 1.17
C ILE A 303 27.74 -50.60 1.81
N ALA A 304 26.68 -49.91 2.26
CA ALA A 304 25.52 -50.55 2.83
C ALA A 304 24.83 -51.50 1.82
N LEU A 305 24.68 -51.06 0.57
CA LEU A 305 24.13 -51.88 -0.51
C LEU A 305 24.99 -53.11 -0.79
N TYR A 306 26.32 -52.96 -0.84
CA TYR A 306 27.24 -54.07 -1.04
C TYR A 306 27.16 -55.11 0.08
N LEU A 307 27.09 -54.68 1.34
CA LEU A 307 26.95 -55.58 2.49
C LEU A 307 25.60 -56.31 2.49
N PHE A 308 24.52 -55.62 2.11
CA PHE A 308 23.20 -56.22 1.97
C PHE A 308 23.16 -57.31 0.89
N LEU A 309 23.78 -57.05 -0.26
CA LEU A 309 23.88 -58.03 -1.35
C LEU A 309 24.80 -59.22 -0.96
N ARG A 310 25.88 -58.97 -0.23
CA ARG A 310 26.80 -60.03 0.25
C ARG A 310 26.14 -60.98 1.25
N ASN A 311 25.24 -60.48 2.09
CA ASN A 311 24.52 -61.29 3.07
C ASN A 311 23.35 -62.09 2.48
N ARG A 312 23.02 -61.89 1.20
CA ARG A 312 22.04 -62.69 0.46
C ARG A 312 22.70 -63.81 -0.36
N ARG A 313 23.52 -64.65 0.28
CA ARG A 313 23.90 -65.95 -0.31
C ARG A 313 22.81 -66.99 0.02
N PRO A 314 22.21 -67.65 -0.98
CA PRO A 314 21.21 -68.68 -0.74
C PRO A 314 21.88 -69.92 -0.12
N SER A 315 21.31 -70.40 1.00
CA SER A 315 21.69 -71.68 1.60
C SER A 315 21.28 -72.83 0.66
N SER A 316 22.25 -73.65 0.28
CA SER A 316 22.08 -74.83 -0.58
C SER A 316 21.27 -75.90 0.14
N SER A 317 20.14 -76.33 -0.45
CA SER A 317 19.31 -77.44 0.04
C SER A 317 19.88 -78.81 -0.38
N HIS A 318 19.85 -79.76 0.56
CA HIS A 318 20.06 -81.19 0.29
C HIS A 318 18.73 -81.89 -0.03
N PRO A 319 18.68 -82.89 -0.92
CA PRO A 319 17.44 -83.58 -1.27
C PRO A 319 17.23 -84.83 -0.40
N THR A 320 16.05 -84.98 0.19
CA THR A 320 15.57 -86.26 0.72
C THR A 320 14.16 -86.53 0.19
N THR A 321 14.05 -87.62 -0.57
CA THR A 321 12.82 -88.25 -1.06
C THR A 321 12.22 -89.14 0.03
N ILE A 322 10.88 -89.18 0.17
CA ILE A 322 10.00 -90.39 0.22
C ILE A 322 8.57 -90.03 0.73
N ALA A 323 7.61 -90.30 -0.16
CA ALA A 323 6.20 -90.74 -0.09
C ALA A 323 5.14 -90.20 0.93
N PRO A 324 3.86 -90.03 0.49
CA PRO A 324 2.65 -89.67 1.28
C PRO A 324 1.96 -90.96 1.84
N PRO A 325 0.89 -90.96 2.70
CA PRO A 325 -0.43 -90.30 2.47
C PRO A 325 -1.26 -89.91 3.72
N PHE A 326 -2.47 -89.40 3.42
CA PHE A 326 -3.75 -89.38 4.17
C PHE A 326 -4.34 -88.00 4.56
N LEU A 327 -5.43 -87.67 3.85
CA LEU A 327 -6.55 -86.77 4.20
C LEU A 327 -7.61 -87.58 4.97
N PRO A 328 -8.43 -87.00 5.88
CA PRO A 328 -9.66 -86.24 5.53
C PRO A 328 -9.90 -85.06 6.53
N SER A 329 -10.90 -84.18 6.52
CA SER A 329 -12.13 -83.88 5.77
C SER A 329 -12.56 -82.45 6.16
N ARG A 330 -13.33 -81.80 5.28
CA ARG A 330 -13.93 -80.44 5.34
C ARG A 330 -14.74 -80.12 6.60
N SER A 331 -14.87 -78.81 6.88
CA SER A 331 -16.20 -78.21 7.11
C SER A 331 -16.25 -76.77 6.57
N ASN A 332 -17.21 -76.53 5.67
CA ASN A 332 -17.68 -75.21 5.26
C ASN A 332 -18.86 -74.86 6.16
N VAL A 333 -18.95 -73.61 6.61
CA VAL A 333 -20.18 -73.02 7.17
C VAL A 333 -20.34 -71.63 6.56
N GLU A 334 -21.35 -71.47 5.69
CA GLU A 334 -22.11 -70.21 5.53
C GLU A 334 -23.37 -70.30 6.44
N PRO A 335 -24.39 -69.40 6.48
CA PRO A 335 -24.62 -68.12 5.77
C PRO A 335 -25.39 -67.02 6.59
N PHE A 336 -25.91 -66.00 5.88
CA PHE A 336 -27.18 -65.25 6.09
C PHE A 336 -27.25 -63.89 6.87
N THR A 337 -27.31 -62.81 6.06
CA THR A 337 -28.26 -61.65 5.98
C THR A 337 -29.05 -61.07 7.18
N SER A 338 -29.17 -59.73 7.21
CA SER A 338 -30.40 -58.93 6.90
C SER A 338 -30.86 -57.83 7.91
N PHE A 339 -31.38 -56.73 7.33
CA PHE A 339 -32.28 -55.65 7.83
C PHE A 339 -31.80 -54.71 8.98
N HIS A 340 -32.31 -53.49 9.23
CA HIS A 340 -32.98 -52.35 8.55
C HIS A 340 -33.50 -51.46 9.70
N SER A 341 -33.39 -50.12 9.63
CA SER A 341 -34.42 -49.11 10.03
C SER A 341 -33.86 -47.75 10.48
N ASP A 342 -34.64 -46.74 10.14
CA ASP A 342 -34.54 -45.29 10.30
C ASP A 342 -34.47 -44.71 11.74
N ASN A 343 -33.92 -43.49 11.85
CA ASN A 343 -34.54 -42.24 12.36
C ASN A 343 -33.41 -41.21 12.61
N ALA A 344 -33.36 -40.04 11.96
CA ALA A 344 -34.21 -38.83 12.07
C ALA A 344 -33.88 -37.91 13.27
N ASP A 345 -33.81 -36.61 12.95
CA ASP A 345 -33.90 -35.40 13.79
C ASP A 345 -32.62 -34.81 14.45
N ARG A 346 -32.12 -33.66 13.95
CA ARG A 346 -32.63 -32.29 14.24
C ARG A 346 -31.73 -31.21 13.60
N TYR A 347 -32.31 -30.37 12.75
CA TYR A 347 -31.81 -29.05 12.37
C TYR A 347 -32.64 -27.98 13.09
N HIS A 348 -31.99 -26.98 13.70
CA HIS A 348 -32.65 -25.79 14.27
C HIS A 348 -32.53 -24.62 13.27
N ILE A 349 -33.69 -24.09 12.85
CA ILE A 349 -33.86 -22.83 12.11
C ILE A 349 -34.56 -21.86 13.06
N TYR A 350 -34.00 -20.66 13.25
CA TYR A 350 -34.65 -19.55 13.95
C TYR A 350 -35.53 -18.76 12.98
N THR A 351 -36.78 -18.58 13.37
CA THR A 351 -37.86 -17.91 12.65
C THR A 351 -37.80 -16.39 12.76
N SER A 352 -38.14 -15.72 11.66
CA SER A 352 -38.52 -14.31 11.56
C SER A 352 -39.88 -14.05 12.21
N GLU A 353 -40.01 -12.96 12.97
CA GLU A 353 -41.29 -12.42 13.43
C GLU A 353 -41.48 -10.99 12.89
N LYS A 354 -42.67 -10.72 12.34
CA LYS A 354 -43.09 -9.48 11.70
C LYS A 354 -44.10 -8.72 12.58
N ILE A 355 -43.78 -7.44 12.86
CA ILE A 355 -44.61 -6.21 12.86
C ILE A 355 -45.81 -6.13 13.84
N PRO A 356 -46.11 -4.94 14.43
CA PRO A 356 -47.10 -4.07 13.80
C PRO A 356 -46.74 -2.57 13.75
N VAL A 357 -47.23 -1.95 12.68
CA VAL A 357 -47.28 -0.51 12.37
C VAL A 357 -48.25 0.19 13.33
N ALA A 358 -47.88 1.38 13.82
CA ALA A 358 -48.81 2.32 14.45
C ALA A 358 -48.45 3.77 14.08
N VAL A 359 -49.39 4.41 13.37
CA VAL A 359 -49.60 5.85 13.11
C VAL A 359 -51.14 5.96 12.93
N PRO A 360 -51.89 7.04 13.25
CA PRO A 360 -51.52 8.45 13.53
C PRO A 360 -52.17 9.09 14.77
N ASN A 361 -51.75 10.31 15.16
CA ASN A 361 -52.59 11.52 15.09
C ASN A 361 -51.96 12.77 15.73
N ILE A 362 -52.24 13.90 15.04
CA ILE A 362 -52.09 15.35 15.33
C ILE A 362 -50.73 15.97 15.05
#